data_AF-A0A9P5MS47-F1
#
_entry.id   AF-A0A9P5MS47-F1
#
_cell.length_a   1.000
_cell.length_b   1.000
_cell.length_c   1.000
_cell.angle_alpha   90.00
_cell.angle_beta   90.00
_cell.angle_gamma   90.00
#
_symmetry.space_group_name_H-M   'P 1'
#
loop_
_entity.id
_entity.type
_entity.pdbx_description
1 polymer ?
#
loop_
_entity_poly.entity_id
_entity_poly.type
_entity_poly.pdbx_seq_one_letter_code
_entity_poly.pdbx_strand_id
1 'polypeptide(L)'
;MRSYTSTMLGPVNGGPYNNRFMPYPWNPPHAFSNVNEYLDYYRSIFLDFCGEEYVEELFSCFPTETKVYLTHGDLLPHNILVEGSKITGILDWETAGYYPEFWEYCRMHDLGWMTPAWACVLARIFPGPRREKEIKAVSKILCALHHNNMYVG
;
A
#
# COMPACT_ATOMS: atom_id res chain seq x y z
N MET A 1 -11.55 -23.93 2.95
CA MET A 1 -10.90 -22.60 2.92
C MET A 1 -11.98 -21.61 2.55
N ARG A 2 -12.40 -20.70 3.45
CA ARG A 2 -13.43 -19.70 3.13
C ARG A 2 -12.78 -18.63 2.25
N SER A 3 -13.32 -18.44 1.05
CA SER A 3 -12.92 -17.36 0.14
C SER A 3 -13.48 -16.05 0.69
N TYR A 4 -12.63 -15.20 1.26
CA TYR A 4 -13.00 -13.83 1.62
C TYR A 4 -12.67 -12.90 0.45
N THR A 5 -13.47 -12.99 -0.61
CA THR A 5 -13.41 -12.05 -1.72
C THR A 5 -14.31 -10.86 -1.38
N SER A 6 -13.71 -9.71 -1.09
CA SER A 6 -14.41 -8.42 -1.07
C SER A 6 -14.16 -7.73 -2.40
N THR A 7 -15.19 -7.12 -2.97
CA THR A 7 -15.07 -6.20 -4.10
C THR A 7 -14.76 -4.77 -3.67
N MET A 8 -14.77 -4.50 -2.35
CA MET A 8 -14.55 -3.16 -1.79
C MET A 8 -13.12 -3.01 -1.27
N LEU A 9 -12.51 -1.86 -1.54
CA LEU A 9 -11.25 -1.41 -0.95
C LEU A 9 -11.54 -0.82 0.43
N GLY A 10 -11.21 -1.54 1.50
CA GLY A 10 -11.45 -1.11 2.88
C GLY A 10 -10.74 -1.99 3.89
N PRO A 11 -10.72 -1.61 5.18
CA PRO A 11 -10.49 -2.57 6.26
C PRO A 11 -11.52 -3.70 6.19
N VAL A 12 -11.19 -4.86 6.76
CA VAL A 12 -12.04 -6.07 6.73
C VAL A 12 -13.43 -5.85 7.33
N ASN A 13 -13.59 -4.87 8.22
CA ASN A 13 -14.87 -4.50 8.84
C ASN A 13 -15.69 -3.45 8.07
N GLY A 14 -15.20 -2.94 6.93
CA GLY A 14 -15.87 -1.91 6.12
C GLY A 14 -15.83 -0.49 6.71
N GLY A 15 -15.13 -0.27 7.82
CA GLY A 15 -14.95 1.05 8.44
C GLY A 15 -13.88 1.92 7.76
N PRO A 16 -13.47 3.05 8.37
CA PRO A 16 -12.40 3.88 7.83
C PRO A 16 -11.05 3.15 7.86
N TYR A 17 -10.15 3.48 6.93
CA TYR A 17 -8.77 3.00 6.94
C TYR A 17 -7.95 3.65 8.06
N ASN A 18 -8.19 3.21 9.30
CA ASN A 18 -7.42 3.68 10.44
C ASN A 18 -6.19 2.79 10.64
N ASN A 19 -5.13 3.08 9.89
CA ASN A 19 -3.84 2.41 10.05
C ASN A 19 -2.71 3.44 9.97
N ARG A 20 -1.51 3.02 10.40
CA ARG A 20 -0.34 3.90 10.45
C ARG A 20 0.04 4.52 9.10
N PHE A 21 -0.32 3.91 7.97
CA PHE A 21 0.01 4.42 6.64
C PHE A 21 -0.99 5.45 6.12
N MET A 22 -2.21 5.43 6.64
CA MET A 22 -3.29 6.35 6.28
C MET A 22 -3.73 7.08 7.56
N PRO A 23 -2.90 8.00 8.08
CA PRO A 23 -3.22 8.66 9.34
C PRO A 23 -4.32 9.72 9.16
N TYR A 24 -5.03 10.02 10.24
CA TYR A 24 -5.92 11.19 10.30
C TYR A 24 -5.13 12.48 10.01
N PRO A 25 -5.69 13.45 9.25
CA PRO A 25 -7.06 13.51 8.71
C PRO A 25 -7.24 12.89 7.31
N TRP A 26 -6.21 12.23 6.78
CA TRP A 26 -6.17 11.74 5.40
C TRP A 26 -6.69 10.31 5.23
N ASN A 27 -7.15 9.70 6.32
CA ASN A 27 -7.66 8.34 6.29
C ASN A 27 -8.98 8.31 5.50
N PRO A 28 -9.12 7.41 4.51
CA PRO A 28 -10.40 7.27 3.83
C PRO A 28 -11.54 6.99 4.81
N PRO A 29 -12.67 7.73 4.70
CA PRO A 29 -13.77 7.64 5.65
C PRO A 29 -14.60 6.36 5.50
N HIS A 30 -14.55 5.72 4.33
CA HIS A 30 -15.28 4.50 4.02
C HIS A 30 -14.51 3.66 2.98
N ALA A 31 -14.99 2.45 2.75
CA ALA A 31 -14.47 1.60 1.68
C ALA A 31 -14.86 2.13 0.29
N PHE A 32 -14.02 1.90 -0.73
CA PHE A 32 -14.28 2.30 -2.11
C PHE A 32 -14.78 1.13 -2.96
N SER A 33 -15.60 1.42 -3.97
CA SER A 33 -16.20 0.39 -4.84
C SER A 33 -15.27 -0.06 -5.97
N ASN A 34 -14.28 0.76 -6.30
CA ASN A 34 -13.28 0.49 -7.32
C ASN A 34 -11.99 1.28 -7.08
N VAL A 35 -10.93 0.92 -7.81
CA VAL A 35 -9.59 1.51 -7.64
C VAL A 35 -9.54 2.96 -8.09
N ASN A 36 -10.35 3.38 -9.07
CA ASN A 36 -10.37 4.77 -9.52
C ASN A 36 -10.87 5.70 -8.42
N GLU A 37 -11.97 5.36 -7.75
CA GLU A 37 -12.47 6.13 -6.60
C GLU A 37 -11.42 6.24 -5.48
N TYR A 38 -10.70 5.14 -5.21
CA TYR A 38 -9.61 5.12 -4.22
C TYR A 38 -8.47 6.07 -4.63
N LEU A 39 -8.02 6.03 -5.88
CA LEU A 39 -6.95 6.89 -6.38
C LEU A 39 -7.39 8.36 -6.45
N ASP A 40 -8.62 8.63 -6.91
CA ASP A 40 -9.20 9.97 -7.01
C ASP A 40 -9.33 10.64 -5.64
N TYR A 41 -9.60 9.87 -4.58
CA TYR A 41 -9.62 10.38 -3.21
C TYR A 41 -8.24 10.90 -2.76
N TYR A 42 -7.17 10.13 -2.96
CA TYR A 42 -5.84 10.63 -2.61
C TYR A 42 -5.37 11.72 -3.56
N ARG A 43 -5.77 11.65 -4.84
CA ARG A 43 -5.49 12.71 -5.82
C ARG A 43 -6.08 14.04 -5.36
N SER A 44 -7.34 14.06 -4.90
CA SER A 44 -7.97 15.29 -4.40
C SER A 44 -7.30 15.83 -3.14
N ILE A 45 -6.93 14.97 -2.20
CA ILE A 45 -6.15 15.36 -1.01
C ILE A 45 -4.83 16.02 -1.42
N PHE A 46 -4.10 15.43 -2.36
CA PHE A 46 -2.79 15.98 -2.76
C PHE A 46 -2.93 17.30 -3.53
N LEU A 47 -4.04 17.53 -4.25
CA LEU A 47 -4.32 18.81 -4.89
C LEU A 47 -4.51 19.96 -3.88
N ASP A 48 -4.85 19.66 -2.62
CA ASP A 48 -4.98 20.68 -1.58
C ASP A 48 -3.64 21.27 -1.12
N PHE A 49 -2.52 20.56 -1.33
CA PHE A 49 -1.19 21.00 -0.86
C PHE A 49 -0.04 20.82 -1.88
N CYS A 50 -0.30 20.30 -3.08
CA CYS A 50 0.67 20.16 -4.16
C CYS A 50 0.14 20.78 -5.47
N GLY A 51 1.05 21.10 -6.40
CA GLY A 51 0.68 21.60 -7.72
C GLY A 51 0.11 20.50 -8.62
N GLU A 52 -0.84 20.86 -9.49
CA GLU A 52 -1.55 19.93 -10.38
C GLU A 52 -0.61 19.06 -11.22
N GLU A 53 0.42 19.64 -11.85
CA GLU A 53 1.39 18.89 -12.67
C GLU A 53 2.08 17.77 -11.88
N TYR A 54 2.48 18.05 -10.63
CA TYR A 54 3.10 17.05 -9.75
C TYR A 54 2.12 15.94 -9.38
N VAL A 55 0.87 16.29 -9.10
CA VAL A 55 -0.16 15.32 -8.74
C VAL A 55 -0.45 14.40 -9.94
N GLU A 56 -0.63 14.94 -11.14
CA GLU A 56 -0.85 14.15 -12.34
C GLU A 56 0.31 13.20 -12.63
N GLU A 57 1.55 13.69 -12.51
CA GLU A 57 2.74 12.84 -12.67
C GLU A 57 2.73 11.69 -11.66
N LEU A 58 2.47 11.99 -10.39
CA LEU A 58 2.49 11.01 -9.30
C LEU A 58 1.43 9.92 -9.47
N PHE A 59 0.18 10.29 -9.78
CA PHE A 59 -0.93 9.35 -9.89
C PHE A 59 -0.98 8.62 -11.24
N SER A 60 -0.38 9.17 -12.30
CA SER A 60 -0.23 8.49 -13.61
C SER A 60 0.60 7.21 -13.54
N CYS A 61 1.34 7.00 -12.45
CA CYS A 61 2.15 5.81 -12.24
C CYS A 61 1.30 4.55 -11.99
N PHE A 62 0.04 4.68 -11.56
CA PHE A 62 -0.77 3.55 -11.12
C PHE A 62 -1.68 2.99 -12.22
N PRO A 63 -1.81 1.66 -12.30
CA PRO A 63 -2.83 1.05 -13.16
C PRO A 63 -4.22 1.30 -12.60
N THR A 64 -5.13 1.79 -13.44
CA THR A 64 -6.55 2.00 -13.11
C THR A 64 -7.34 0.70 -13.17
N GLU A 65 -7.03 -0.17 -14.13
CA GLU A 65 -7.60 -1.52 -14.25
C GLU A 65 -6.78 -2.52 -13.44
N THR A 66 -7.00 -2.56 -12.13
CA THR A 66 -6.33 -3.52 -11.25
C THR A 66 -7.30 -4.19 -10.29
N LYS A 67 -6.95 -5.40 -9.87
CA LYS A 67 -7.75 -6.20 -8.95
C LYS A 67 -7.52 -5.74 -7.52
N VAL A 68 -8.52 -5.97 -6.69
CA VAL A 68 -8.47 -5.72 -5.24
C VAL A 68 -8.21 -7.04 -4.54
N TYR A 69 -7.24 -7.06 -3.63
CA TYR A 69 -6.91 -8.22 -2.82
C TYR A 69 -6.85 -7.84 -1.34
N LEU A 70 -7.10 -8.82 -0.46
CA LEU A 70 -6.70 -8.67 0.93
C LEU A 70 -5.17 -8.67 0.97
N THR A 71 -4.59 -7.61 1.49
CA THR A 71 -3.15 -7.43 1.59
C THR A 71 -2.76 -7.17 3.04
N HIS A 72 -1.49 -7.42 3.37
CA HIS A 72 -0.95 -7.23 4.70
C HIS A 72 -0.65 -5.75 4.97
N GLY A 73 -0.18 -5.03 3.94
CA GLY A 73 0.21 -3.62 4.03
C GLY A 73 1.63 -3.41 4.55
N ASP A 74 2.18 -4.37 5.30
CA ASP A 74 3.55 -4.34 5.85
C ASP A 74 4.26 -5.70 5.77
N LEU A 75 4.09 -6.46 4.67
CA LEU A 75 4.70 -7.80 4.54
C LEU A 75 6.20 -7.71 4.20
N LEU A 76 6.96 -7.31 5.20
CA LEU A 76 8.41 -7.15 5.18
C LEU A 76 9.07 -8.25 6.02
N PRO A 77 10.40 -8.47 5.90
CA PRO A 77 11.08 -9.57 6.58
C PRO A 77 10.84 -9.65 8.09
N HIS A 78 10.69 -8.51 8.78
CA HIS A 78 10.44 -8.47 10.24
C HIS A 78 9.08 -9.04 10.65
N ASN A 79 8.12 -9.12 9.71
CA ASN A 79 6.78 -9.65 9.95
C ASN A 79 6.61 -11.11 9.47
N ILE A 80 7.68 -11.76 8.99
CA ILE A 80 7.64 -13.15 8.49
C ILE A 80 8.48 -14.04 9.40
N LEU A 81 7.83 -14.97 10.10
CA LEU A 81 8.52 -15.99 10.89
C LEU A 81 8.88 -17.18 10.01
N VAL A 82 10.13 -17.64 10.11
CA VAL A 82 10.67 -18.75 9.33
C VAL A 82 11.38 -19.75 10.23
N GLU A 83 11.10 -21.03 10.03
CA GLU A 83 11.84 -22.15 10.61
C GLU A 83 12.41 -23.00 9.48
N GLY A 84 13.73 -22.95 9.29
CA GLY A 84 14.40 -23.57 8.15
C GLY A 84 13.95 -22.94 6.82
N SER A 85 13.25 -23.71 5.98
CA SER A 85 12.68 -23.26 4.71
C SER A 85 11.16 -23.02 4.76
N LYS A 86 10.55 -23.12 5.94
CA LYS A 86 9.10 -23.03 6.11
C LYS A 86 8.72 -21.72 6.79
N ILE A 87 7.78 -20.99 6.18
CA ILE A 87 7.10 -19.87 6.85
C ILE A 87 6.20 -20.46 7.94
N THR A 88 6.42 -20.05 9.18
CA THR A 88 5.68 -20.54 10.36
C THR A 88 4.64 -19.54 10.86
N GLY A 89 4.75 -18.26 10.45
CA GLY A 89 3.77 -17.24 10.80
C GLY A 89 3.97 -15.94 10.03
N ILE A 90 2.90 -15.16 9.96
CA ILE A 90 2.90 -13.77 9.49
C ILE A 90 2.31 -12.93 10.63
N LEU A 91 3.07 -11.96 11.10
CA LEU A 91 2.74 -11.12 12.25
C LEU A 91 2.32 -9.72 11.82
N ASP A 92 1.71 -8.98 12.75
CA ASP A 92 1.44 -7.54 12.62
C ASP A 92 0.46 -7.16 11.49
N TRP A 93 -0.76 -7.70 11.58
CA TRP A 93 -1.85 -7.45 10.62
C TRP A 93 -2.55 -6.10 10.83
N GLU A 94 -2.00 -5.17 11.63
CA GLU A 94 -2.66 -3.89 11.95
C GLU A 94 -2.87 -3.00 10.70
N THR A 95 -2.04 -3.19 9.67
CA THR A 95 -2.12 -2.46 8.39
C THR A 95 -2.86 -3.21 7.31
N ALA A 96 -3.44 -4.37 7.63
CA ALA A 96 -4.08 -5.21 6.66
C ALA A 96 -5.42 -4.62 6.18
N GLY A 97 -5.70 -4.80 4.91
CA GLY A 97 -6.89 -4.27 4.28
C GLY A 97 -7.01 -4.73 2.84
N TYR A 98 -8.14 -4.41 2.22
CA TYR A 98 -8.32 -4.62 0.80
C TYR A 98 -7.69 -3.45 0.03
N TYR A 99 -6.64 -3.71 -0.73
CA TYR A 99 -5.91 -2.69 -1.50
C TYR A 99 -5.79 -3.10 -2.98
N PRO A 100 -5.45 -2.15 -3.87
CA PRO A 100 -5.10 -2.50 -5.25
C PRO A 100 -3.91 -3.48 -5.28
N GLU A 101 -3.86 -4.37 -6.28
CA GLU A 101 -2.82 -5.40 -6.42
C GLU A 101 -1.39 -4.85 -6.29
N PHE A 102 -1.13 -3.66 -6.86
CA PHE A 102 0.18 -3.05 -6.82
C PHE A 102 0.64 -2.69 -5.39
N TRP A 103 -0.29 -2.51 -4.45
CA TRP A 103 -0.01 -2.01 -3.10
C TRP A 103 0.97 -2.90 -2.37
N GLU A 104 0.66 -4.19 -2.24
CA GLU A 104 1.50 -5.14 -1.50
C GLU A 104 2.90 -5.27 -2.13
N TYR A 105 2.95 -5.31 -3.47
CA TYR A 105 4.22 -5.33 -4.20
C TYR A 105 5.05 -4.08 -3.87
N CYS A 106 4.45 -2.89 -3.87
CA CYS A 106 5.16 -1.65 -3.54
C CYS A 106 5.63 -1.64 -2.09
N ARG A 107 4.81 -2.15 -1.16
CA ARG A 107 5.16 -2.23 0.27
C ARG A 107 6.28 -3.21 0.57
N MET A 108 6.30 -4.37 -0.09
CA MET A 108 7.44 -5.28 -0.02
C MET A 108 8.76 -4.65 -0.49
N HIS A 109 8.69 -3.60 -1.33
CA HIS A 109 9.84 -2.86 -1.84
C HIS A 109 10.16 -1.57 -1.06
N ASP A 110 9.70 -1.46 0.19
CA ASP A 110 10.00 -0.33 1.05
C ASP A 110 11.52 -0.09 1.15
N LEU A 111 11.94 1.13 0.80
CA LEU A 111 13.36 1.50 0.73
C LEU A 111 14.03 1.49 2.12
N GLY A 112 13.27 1.70 3.20
CA GLY A 112 13.78 1.67 4.56
C GLY A 112 14.12 0.26 5.06
N TRP A 113 13.57 -0.77 4.41
CA TRP A 113 13.68 -2.17 4.85
C TRP A 113 14.31 -3.10 3.80
N MET A 114 14.75 -2.55 2.68
CA MET A 114 15.36 -3.33 1.60
C MET A 114 16.75 -3.82 2.00
N THR A 115 16.96 -5.13 1.94
CA THR A 115 18.28 -5.78 2.14
C THR A 115 18.64 -6.62 0.91
N PRO A 116 19.93 -6.93 0.66
CA PRO A 116 20.32 -7.81 -0.45
C PRO A 116 19.63 -9.17 -0.41
N ALA A 117 19.48 -9.76 0.79
CA ALA A 117 18.80 -11.03 0.97
C ALA A 117 17.30 -10.93 0.60
N TRP A 118 16.63 -9.88 1.06
CA TRP A 118 15.23 -9.64 0.72
C TRP A 118 15.04 -9.36 -0.78
N ALA A 119 15.93 -8.58 -1.39
CA ALA A 119 15.93 -8.35 -2.83
C ALA A 119 16.06 -9.66 -3.63
N CYS A 120 16.91 -10.60 -3.18
CA CYS A 120 17.00 -11.93 -3.78
C CYS A 120 15.68 -12.72 -3.67
N VAL A 121 15.01 -12.66 -2.52
CA VAL A 121 13.69 -13.30 -2.32
C VAL A 121 12.66 -12.71 -3.28
N LEU A 122 12.56 -11.39 -3.36
CA LEU A 122 11.60 -10.71 -4.24
C LEU A 122 11.88 -10.99 -5.72
N ALA A 123 13.15 -11.00 -6.15
CA ALA A 123 13.52 -11.34 -7.53
C ALA A 123 13.15 -12.80 -7.89
N ARG A 124 13.15 -13.71 -6.90
CA ARG A 124 12.73 -15.10 -7.07
C ARG A 124 11.21 -15.23 -7.21
N ILE A 125 10.45 -14.48 -6.42
CA ILE A 125 8.97 -14.52 -6.39
C ILE A 125 8.38 -13.77 -7.59
N PHE A 126 8.99 -12.65 -7.97
CA PHE A 126 8.53 -11.78 -9.04
C PHE A 126 9.59 -11.67 -10.14
N PRO A 127 9.72 -12.68 -11.04
CA PRO A 127 10.77 -12.71 -12.06
C PRO A 127 10.58 -11.70 -13.21
N GLY A 128 9.71 -10.70 -13.05
CA GLY A 128 9.42 -9.68 -14.05
C GLY A 128 10.17 -8.36 -13.81
N PRO A 129 9.98 -7.37 -14.71
CA PRO A 129 10.49 -6.03 -14.51
C PRO A 129 10.02 -5.45 -13.18
N ARG A 130 10.92 -4.78 -12.47
CA ARG A 130 10.60 -4.09 -11.23
C ARG A 130 9.69 -2.90 -11.53
N ARG A 131 8.58 -2.79 -10.79
CA ARG A 131 7.56 -1.72 -10.89
C ARG A 131 8.07 -0.41 -10.26
N GLU A 132 9.17 0.12 -10.78
CA GLU A 132 9.93 1.22 -10.16
C GLU A 132 9.12 2.51 -10.00
N LYS A 133 8.25 2.80 -10.97
CA LYS A 133 7.39 3.99 -10.95
C LYS A 133 6.37 3.88 -9.83
N GLU A 134 5.66 2.76 -9.72
CA GLU A 134 4.69 2.52 -8.66
C GLU A 134 5.34 2.52 -7.27
N ILE A 135 6.50 1.86 -7.11
CA ILE A 135 7.23 1.82 -5.83
C ILE A 135 7.57 3.24 -5.36
N LYS A 136 8.13 4.06 -6.24
CA LYS A 136 8.48 5.45 -5.93
C LYS A 136 7.25 6.30 -5.64
N ALA A 137 6.18 6.11 -6.40
CA ALA A 137 4.94 6.85 -6.20
C ALA A 137 4.30 6.53 -4.83
N VAL A 138 4.18 5.25 -4.46
CA VAL A 138 3.68 4.86 -3.13
C VAL A 138 4.56 5.41 -2.02
N SER A 139 5.88 5.31 -2.16
CA SER A 139 6.82 5.86 -1.18
C SER A 139 6.65 7.36 -0.98
N LYS A 140 6.51 8.13 -2.07
CA LYS A 140 6.25 9.57 -2.03
C LYS A 140 4.90 9.89 -1.38
N ILE A 141 3.84 9.16 -1.73
CA ILE A 141 2.50 9.36 -1.16
C ILE A 141 2.54 9.18 0.34
N LEU A 142 3.06 8.03 0.80
CA LEU A 142 3.16 7.74 2.24
C LEU A 142 3.99 8.78 2.97
N CYS A 143 5.13 9.16 2.40
CA CYS A 143 5.99 10.21 2.95
C CYS A 143 5.23 11.54 3.09
N ALA A 144 4.55 11.99 2.03
CA ALA A 144 3.80 13.24 2.04
C ALA A 144 2.63 13.22 3.05
N LEU A 145 1.89 12.11 3.15
CA LEU A 145 0.81 11.96 4.11
C LEU A 145 1.29 12.09 5.57
N HIS A 146 2.49 11.57 5.88
CA HIS A 146 3.06 11.69 7.23
C HIS A 146 3.64 13.09 7.49
N HIS A 147 4.38 13.67 6.54
CA HIS A 147 5.02 14.98 6.72
C HIS A 147 4.00 16.12 6.78
N ASN A 148 2.88 16.01 6.05
CA ASN A 148 1.80 17.00 6.06
C ASN A 148 0.72 16.68 7.09
N ASN A 149 0.93 15.68 7.95
CA ASN A 149 0.04 15.45 9.07
C ASN A 149 0.31 16.47 10.18
N MET A 150 -0.53 17.49 10.26
CA MET A 150 -0.43 18.58 11.25
C MET A 150 -0.57 18.11 12.71
N TYR A 151 -0.92 16.84 12.96
CA TYR A 151 -1.07 16.26 14.30
C TYR A 151 0.15 15.45 14.77
N VAL A 152 1.26 15.47 14.04
CA VAL A 152 2.55 14.83 14.44
C VAL A 152 3.52 15.88 15.03
N GLY A 153 2.99 16.93 15.64
CA GLY A 153 3.73 17.98 16.37
C GLY A 153 3.56 17.88 17.88
#